data_AF-A0A2A4ZYR6-F1
#
_entry.id   AF-A0A2A4ZYR6-F1
#
_cell.length_a   1.000
_cell.length_b   1.000
_cell.length_c   1.000
_cell.angle_alpha   90.00
_cell.angle_beta   90.00
_cell.angle_gamma   90.00
#
_symmetry.space_group_name_H-M   'P 1'
#
loop_
_entity.id
_entity.type
_entity.pdbx_description
1 polymer ?
#
loop_
_entity_poly.entity_id
_entity_poly.type
_entity_poly.pdbx_seq_one_letter_code
_entity_poly.pdbx_strand_id
1 'polypeptide(L)'
;MTEYLFKSIDNYPFGAVRLSYFEGGLPAEERWILLPEERTMRLFDYDYDPTSRSYALTEYDSTGTKISQVGLVLPTKYIPELYELLSGSESRSGNVLEESDEILDDIHSRLSKGWNPSDDGALLELGVLTSPDLIYLTDGDTLEVVLVEVTKEFVRFMFYGENELLTMPISKVQEIERRDGKIIYPILY
;
A
#
# COMPACT_ATOMS: atom_id res chain seq x y z
N MET A 1 11.00 7.64 14.41
CA MET A 1 10.67 6.34 13.79
C MET A 1 9.19 6.36 13.47
N THR A 2 8.83 6.10 12.23
CA THR A 2 7.45 6.11 11.73
C THR A 2 7.07 4.67 11.39
N GLU A 3 5.83 4.27 11.67
CA GLU A 3 5.33 2.94 11.35
C GLU A 3 4.04 3.06 10.55
N TYR A 4 3.96 2.30 9.45
CA TYR A 4 2.77 2.12 8.65
C TYR A 4 2.32 0.68 8.77
N LEU A 5 1.07 0.45 9.19
CA LEU A 5 0.51 -0.88 9.35
C LEU A 5 -0.39 -1.22 8.16
N PHE A 6 -0.17 -2.39 7.57
CA PHE A 6 -1.08 -2.99 6.63
C PHE A 6 -2.03 -3.89 7.39
N LYS A 7 -3.31 -3.58 7.27
CA LYS A 7 -4.37 -4.32 7.94
C LYS A 7 -5.32 -4.91 6.91
N SER A 8 -5.87 -6.07 7.24
CA SER A 8 -6.99 -6.60 6.50
C SER A 8 -8.20 -5.68 6.64
N ILE A 9 -9.23 -5.99 5.87
CA ILE A 9 -10.50 -5.28 5.91
C ILE A 9 -11.20 -5.39 7.27
N ASP A 10 -10.90 -6.46 8.01
CA ASP A 10 -11.32 -6.72 9.40
C ASP A 10 -10.39 -6.07 10.45
N ASN A 11 -9.49 -5.18 10.02
CA ASN A 11 -8.54 -4.46 10.87
C ASN A 11 -7.46 -5.36 11.53
N TYR A 12 -7.23 -6.58 11.02
CA TYR A 12 -6.13 -7.44 11.47
C TYR A 12 -4.81 -7.06 10.81
N PRO A 13 -3.75 -6.69 11.56
CA PRO A 13 -2.46 -6.34 10.98
C PRO A 13 -1.77 -7.59 10.42
N PHE A 14 -1.36 -7.54 9.15
CA PHE A 14 -0.61 -8.62 8.48
C PHE A 14 0.76 -8.18 7.98
N GLY A 15 1.04 -6.88 7.99
CA GLY A 15 2.36 -6.37 7.67
C GLY A 15 2.60 -4.96 8.20
N ALA A 16 3.84 -4.53 8.16
CA ALA A 16 4.23 -3.18 8.50
C ALA A 16 5.40 -2.69 7.66
N VAL A 17 5.48 -1.37 7.44
CA VAL A 17 6.72 -0.69 7.08
C VAL A 17 7.17 0.15 8.27
N ARG A 18 8.38 -0.10 8.77
CA ARG A 18 9.03 0.74 9.79
C ARG A 18 10.11 1.59 9.12
N LEU A 19 10.01 2.90 9.32
CA LEU A 19 10.90 3.90 8.75
C LEU A 19 11.68 4.62 9.84
N SER A 20 12.98 4.75 9.63
CA SER A 20 13.86 5.61 10.42
C SER A 20 14.48 6.67 9.52
N TYR A 21 14.99 7.73 10.13
CA TYR A 21 15.49 8.90 9.41
C TYR A 21 16.79 9.39 10.03
N PHE A 22 17.68 9.93 9.20
CA PHE A 22 18.85 10.68 9.63
C PHE A 22 18.45 12.03 10.21
N GLU A 23 19.39 12.68 10.91
CA GLU A 23 19.27 14.09 11.24
C GLU A 23 19.15 14.91 9.95
N GLY A 24 18.00 15.58 9.76
CA GLY A 24 17.65 16.27 8.50
C GLY A 24 16.47 15.64 7.74
N GLY A 25 15.94 14.51 8.20
CA GLY A 25 14.69 13.93 7.68
C GLY A 25 14.83 13.05 6.43
N LEU A 26 16.07 12.78 5.99
CA LEU A 26 16.33 11.77 4.97
C LEU A 26 16.06 10.36 5.53
N PRO A 27 15.48 9.42 4.76
CA PRO A 27 15.35 8.04 5.20
C PRO A 27 16.70 7.43 5.58
N ALA A 28 16.73 6.67 6.67
CA ALA A 28 17.92 5.97 7.15
C ALA A 28 17.74 4.44 7.10
N GLU A 29 16.53 3.96 7.39
CA GLU A 29 16.17 2.54 7.26
C GLU A 29 14.70 2.45 6.86
N GLU A 30 14.38 1.56 5.93
CA GLU A 30 13.02 1.13 5.62
C GLU A 30 12.94 -0.40 5.74
N ARG A 31 12.10 -0.87 6.68
CA ARG A 31 11.97 -2.29 7.02
C ARG A 31 10.56 -2.77 6.74
N TRP A 32 10.44 -3.72 5.82
CA TRP A 32 9.18 -4.40 5.50
C TRP A 32 9.03 -5.65 6.35
N ILE A 33 7.94 -5.71 7.11
CA ILE A 33 7.73 -6.70 8.15
C ILE A 33 6.45 -7.48 7.85
N LEU A 34 6.54 -8.80 7.94
CA LEU A 34 5.40 -9.69 7.97
C LEU A 34 4.93 -9.85 9.42
N LEU A 35 3.64 -9.64 9.66
CA LEU A 35 2.99 -9.81 10.96
C LEU A 35 2.04 -11.02 10.92
N PRO A 36 1.83 -11.71 12.05
CA PRO A 36 2.32 -11.38 13.40
C PRO A 36 3.75 -11.88 13.71
N GLU A 37 4.43 -12.55 12.77
CA GLU A 37 5.73 -13.19 13.02
C GLU A 37 6.89 -12.20 13.27
N GLU A 38 6.65 -10.90 13.10
CA GLU A 38 7.64 -9.82 13.11
C GLU A 38 8.86 -10.11 12.23
N ARG A 39 8.65 -10.83 11.12
CA ARG A 39 9.73 -11.24 10.23
C ARG A 39 10.03 -10.15 9.21
N THR A 40 11.28 -9.70 9.16
CA THR A 40 11.72 -8.78 8.10
C THR A 40 11.76 -9.52 6.76
N MET A 41 11.01 -9.02 5.77
CA MET A 41 10.91 -9.58 4.41
C MET A 41 11.87 -8.89 3.44
N ARG A 42 12.02 -7.59 3.62
CA ARG A 42 12.93 -6.71 2.88
C ARG A 42 13.46 -5.65 3.83
N LEU A 43 14.73 -5.33 3.68
CA LEU A 43 15.39 -4.24 4.40
C LEU A 43 16.08 -3.35 3.39
N PHE A 44 15.80 -2.06 3.47
CA PHE A 44 16.45 -1.02 2.71
C PHE A 44 17.24 -0.16 3.70
N ASP A 45 18.55 -0.31 3.68
CA ASP A 45 19.47 0.39 4.58
C ASP A 45 20.16 1.51 3.81
N TYR A 46 20.15 2.71 4.37
CA TYR A 46 20.71 3.89 3.74
C TYR A 46 22.00 4.30 4.43
N ASP A 47 22.99 4.69 3.65
CA ASP A 47 24.23 5.31 4.11
C ASP A 47 24.30 6.74 3.59
N TYR A 48 24.54 7.68 4.49
CA TYR A 48 24.58 9.10 4.19
C TYR A 48 25.83 9.76 4.76
N ASP A 49 26.67 10.32 3.89
CA ASP A 49 27.76 11.20 4.28
C ASP A 49 27.34 12.65 4.05
N PRO A 50 27.13 13.46 5.10
CA PRO A 50 26.73 14.85 4.95
C PRO A 50 27.81 15.75 4.33
N THR A 51 29.08 15.34 4.37
CA THR A 51 30.21 16.10 3.83
C THR A 51 30.28 15.97 2.31
N SER A 52 30.31 14.74 1.82
CA SER A 52 30.31 14.45 0.38
C SER A 52 28.91 14.48 -0.23
N ARG A 53 27.88 14.48 0.61
CA ARG A 53 26.47 14.33 0.26
C ARG A 53 26.16 13.04 -0.47
N SER A 54 27.01 12.02 -0.33
CA SER A 54 26.73 10.70 -0.87
C SER A 54 25.58 10.06 -0.10
N TYR A 55 24.61 9.55 -0.84
CA TYR A 55 23.46 8.84 -0.31
C TYR A 55 23.33 7.52 -1.05
N ALA A 56 23.55 6.41 -0.34
CA ALA A 56 23.53 5.08 -0.92
C ALA A 56 22.45 4.24 -0.24
N LEU A 57 21.72 3.48 -1.04
CA LEU A 57 20.73 2.51 -0.61
C LEU A 57 21.28 1.11 -0.85
N THR A 58 21.15 0.24 0.15
CA THR A 58 21.41 -1.20 0.02
C THR A 58 20.14 -1.97 0.36
N GLU A 59 19.71 -2.85 -0.54
CA GLU A 59 18.57 -3.74 -0.32
C GLU A 59 19.06 -5.11 0.16
N TYR A 60 18.37 -5.67 1.15
CA TYR A 60 18.57 -7.02 1.65
C TYR A 60 17.28 -7.83 1.62
N ASP A 61 17.40 -9.13 1.37
CA ASP A 61 16.29 -10.07 1.44
C ASP A 61 15.96 -10.48 2.88
N SER A 62 14.97 -11.36 3.03
CA SER A 62 14.52 -11.87 4.32
C SER A 62 15.57 -12.72 5.07
N THR A 63 16.67 -13.10 4.41
CA THR A 63 17.80 -13.82 5.04
C THR A 63 18.92 -12.87 5.47
N GLY A 64 18.81 -11.58 5.14
CA GLY A 64 19.88 -10.60 5.30
C GLY A 64 20.91 -10.63 4.18
N THR A 65 20.63 -11.32 3.07
CA THR A 65 21.51 -11.35 1.90
C THR A 65 21.29 -10.08 1.08
N LYS A 66 22.37 -9.39 0.74
CA LYS A 66 22.34 -8.21 -0.11
C LYS A 66 21.82 -8.57 -1.51
N ILE A 67 20.77 -7.89 -1.95
CA ILE A 67 20.16 -8.04 -3.28
C ILE A 67 20.73 -7.01 -4.24
N SER A 68 20.77 -5.74 -3.82
CA SER A 68 21.12 -4.63 -4.68
C SER A 68 21.79 -3.50 -3.88
N GLN A 69 22.50 -2.61 -4.59
CA GLN A 69 22.98 -1.35 -4.03
C GLN A 69 22.98 -0.28 -5.12
N VAL A 70 22.45 0.89 -4.77
CA VAL A 70 22.40 2.07 -5.65
C VAL A 70 22.86 3.27 -4.84
N GLY A 71 23.63 4.17 -5.46
CA GLY A 71 24.10 5.38 -4.79
C GLY A 71 24.00 6.60 -5.68
N LEU A 72 23.83 7.76 -5.05
CA LEU A 72 23.77 9.07 -5.70
C LEU A 72 24.42 10.14 -4.81
N VAL A 73 24.77 11.27 -5.40
CA VAL A 73 25.23 12.45 -4.66
C VAL A 73 24.08 13.45 -4.62
N LEU A 74 23.61 13.81 -3.42
CA LEU A 74 22.46 14.69 -3.27
C LEU A 74 22.80 16.11 -3.75
N PRO A 75 21.93 16.80 -4.51
CA PRO A 75 22.25 18.09 -5.11
C PRO A 75 22.30 19.22 -4.10
N THR A 76 23.20 20.18 -4.28
CA THR A 76 23.43 21.29 -3.33
C THR A 76 22.26 22.24 -3.07
N LYS A 77 21.21 22.17 -3.89
CA LYS A 77 20.04 23.07 -3.88
C LYS A 77 18.83 22.43 -3.18
N TYR A 78 17.96 23.27 -2.63
CA TYR A 78 16.77 22.88 -1.87
C TYR A 78 15.76 22.14 -2.78
N ILE A 79 14.93 21.26 -2.20
CA ILE A 79 13.95 20.39 -2.92
C ILE A 79 13.05 21.15 -3.94
N PRO A 80 12.57 22.38 -3.69
CA PRO A 80 11.82 23.15 -4.69
C PRO A 80 12.62 23.47 -5.96
N GLU A 81 13.93 23.65 -5.85
CA GLU A 81 14.83 23.93 -6.97
C GLU A 81 15.19 22.66 -7.75
N LEU A 82 15.18 21.49 -7.07
CA LEU A 82 15.25 20.19 -7.75
C LEU A 82 14.04 19.93 -8.63
N TYR A 83 12.83 20.33 -8.19
CA TYR A 83 11.62 20.14 -8.99
C TYR A 83 11.73 20.85 -10.34
N GLU A 84 12.16 22.12 -10.37
CA GLU A 84 12.40 22.83 -11.63
C GLU A 84 13.53 22.20 -12.47
N LEU A 85 14.57 21.66 -11.83
CA LEU A 85 15.70 21.02 -12.52
C LEU A 85 15.36 19.64 -13.09
N LEU A 86 14.46 18.89 -12.44
CA LEU A 86 13.93 17.60 -12.91
C LEU A 86 12.83 17.80 -13.97
N SER A 87 12.16 18.95 -13.95
CA SER A 87 11.15 19.36 -14.94
C SER A 87 11.77 19.97 -16.21
N GLY A 88 12.96 20.55 -16.09
CA GLY A 88 13.62 21.32 -17.15
C GLY A 88 14.98 20.74 -17.58
N SER A 89 14.96 20.01 -18.70
CA SER A 89 16.10 19.75 -19.60
C SER A 89 17.44 19.31 -18.98
N GLU A 90 17.77 18.02 -19.12
CA GLU A 90 18.86 17.50 -19.99
C GLU A 90 19.21 16.06 -19.58
N SER A 91 19.23 15.15 -20.56
CA SER A 91 19.74 13.77 -20.47
C SER A 91 19.36 12.97 -19.22
N ARG A 92 18.19 12.32 -19.27
CA ARG A 92 17.81 11.27 -18.31
C ARG A 92 18.81 10.11 -18.38
N SER A 93 19.79 10.07 -17.46
CA SER A 93 20.73 8.96 -17.25
C SER A 93 20.62 8.39 -15.83
N GLY A 94 19.38 8.24 -15.36
CA GLY A 94 19.06 7.59 -14.08
C GLY A 94 17.78 6.78 -14.18
N ASN A 95 17.56 5.89 -13.22
CA ASN A 95 16.36 5.05 -13.14
C ASN A 95 15.10 5.91 -13.19
N VAL A 96 14.32 5.73 -14.24
CA VAL A 96 12.97 6.29 -14.37
C VAL A 96 12.01 5.20 -13.89
N LEU A 97 11.14 5.53 -12.95
CA LEU A 97 9.98 4.68 -12.66
C LEU A 97 9.11 4.67 -13.91
N GLU A 98 8.90 3.49 -14.49
CA GLU A 98 8.19 3.34 -15.76
C GLU A 98 6.75 3.90 -15.66
N GLU A 99 6.15 3.86 -14.47
CA GLU A 99 4.81 4.39 -14.20
C GLU A 99 4.77 5.86 -13.74
N SER A 100 5.88 6.61 -13.79
CA SER A 100 5.91 7.98 -13.22
C SER A 100 4.89 8.91 -13.86
N ASP A 101 4.65 8.75 -15.16
CA ASP A 101 3.74 9.60 -15.92
C ASP A 101 2.27 9.31 -15.54
N GLU A 102 1.92 8.03 -15.33
CA GLU A 102 0.56 7.62 -14.90
C GLU A 102 0.24 8.13 -13.49
N ILE A 103 1.21 8.09 -12.57
CA ILE A 103 1.05 8.61 -11.21
C ILE A 103 0.82 10.13 -11.24
N LEU A 104 1.57 10.85 -12.07
CA LEU A 104 1.44 12.31 -12.19
C LEU A 104 0.10 12.72 -12.82
N ASP A 105 -0.38 11.94 -13.80
CA ASP A 105 -1.69 12.16 -14.41
C ASP A 105 -2.85 11.92 -13.42
N ASP A 106 -2.76 10.86 -12.60
CA ASP A 106 -3.75 10.60 -11.54
C ASP A 106 -3.79 11.71 -10.49
N ILE A 107 -2.61 12.17 -10.03
CA ILE A 107 -2.51 13.30 -9.08
C ILE A 107 -3.11 14.57 -9.69
N HIS A 108 -2.79 14.90 -10.94
CA HIS A 108 -3.36 16.08 -11.62
C HIS A 108 -4.88 15.98 -11.76
N SER A 109 -5.38 14.81 -12.17
CA SER A 109 -6.81 14.54 -12.30
C SER A 109 -7.53 14.75 -10.96
N ARG A 110 -6.97 14.27 -9.86
CA ARG A 110 -7.55 14.43 -8.51
C ARG A 110 -7.50 15.87 -8.01
N LEU A 111 -6.38 16.57 -8.18
CA LEU A 111 -6.25 17.99 -7.84
C LEU A 111 -7.28 18.83 -8.60
N SER A 112 -7.49 18.55 -9.90
CA SER A 112 -8.50 19.24 -10.72
C SER A 112 -9.93 19.02 -10.23
N LYS A 113 -10.16 17.92 -9.50
CA LYS A 113 -11.45 17.55 -8.89
C LYS A 113 -11.56 18.02 -7.42
N GLY A 114 -10.60 18.81 -6.94
CA GLY A 114 -10.64 19.41 -5.60
C GLY A 114 -10.05 18.54 -4.48
N TRP A 115 -9.31 17.47 -4.81
CA TRP A 115 -8.55 16.71 -3.82
C TRP A 115 -7.43 17.58 -3.24
N ASN A 116 -7.30 17.62 -1.91
CA ASN A 116 -6.22 18.30 -1.20
C ASN A 116 -5.27 17.25 -0.61
N PRO A 117 -3.99 17.20 -1.01
CA PRO A 117 -3.00 16.26 -0.46
C PRO A 117 -2.74 16.45 1.03
N SER A 118 -3.12 17.62 1.58
CA SER A 118 -2.95 17.97 3.00
C SER A 118 -4.08 17.42 3.88
N ASP A 119 -5.16 16.90 3.28
CA ASP A 119 -6.22 16.22 4.01
C ASP A 119 -5.77 14.76 4.18
N ASP A 120 -5.46 14.36 5.41
CA ASP A 120 -4.89 13.05 5.74
C ASP A 120 -5.57 11.88 4.98
N GLY A 121 -4.77 11.12 4.22
CA GLY A 121 -5.08 9.73 3.89
C GLY A 121 -6.13 9.45 2.79
N ALA A 122 -6.47 10.39 1.91
CA ALA A 122 -7.42 10.13 0.82
C ALA A 122 -6.79 9.36 -0.37
N LEU A 123 -6.29 8.14 -0.12
CA LEU A 123 -6.10 7.12 -1.16
C LEU A 123 -7.32 6.18 -1.31
N LEU A 124 -8.35 6.33 -0.46
CA LEU A 124 -9.62 5.59 -0.54
C LEU A 124 -10.78 6.57 -0.25
N GLU A 125 -11.84 6.53 -1.06
CA GLU A 125 -13.07 7.28 -0.77
C GLU A 125 -13.61 6.86 0.61
N LEU A 126 -13.84 7.80 1.53
CA LEU A 126 -14.34 7.52 2.89
C LEU A 126 -15.61 6.64 2.90
N GLY A 127 -16.45 6.72 1.86
CA GLY A 127 -17.63 5.87 1.69
C GLY A 127 -17.29 4.38 1.54
N VAL A 128 -16.19 4.04 0.86
CA VAL A 128 -15.70 2.65 0.68
C VAL A 128 -15.20 2.05 1.99
N LEU A 129 -14.69 2.88 2.92
CA LEU A 129 -14.26 2.39 4.23
C LEU A 129 -15.44 2.03 5.15
N THR A 130 -16.63 2.59 4.85
CA THR A 130 -17.85 2.46 5.68
C THR A 130 -18.95 1.63 5.02
N SER A 131 -18.70 1.03 3.85
CA SER A 131 -19.67 0.16 3.17
C SER A 131 -19.44 -1.32 3.51
N PRO A 132 -20.51 -2.12 3.63
CA PRO A 132 -20.41 -3.57 3.77
C PRO A 132 -19.96 -4.21 2.46
N ASP A 133 -19.42 -5.41 2.56
CA ASP A 133 -19.37 -6.35 1.45
C ASP A 133 -20.73 -7.07 1.33
N LEU A 134 -21.09 -7.53 0.14
CA LEU A 134 -22.38 -8.18 -0.13
C LEU A 134 -22.18 -9.64 -0.53
N ILE A 135 -22.91 -10.53 0.14
CA ILE A 135 -23.05 -11.93 -0.27
C ILE A 135 -24.48 -12.14 -0.78
N TYR A 136 -24.62 -12.42 -2.06
CA TYR A 136 -25.89 -12.83 -2.66
C TYR A 136 -26.02 -14.35 -2.55
N LEU A 137 -27.07 -14.82 -1.90
CA LEU A 137 -27.33 -16.25 -1.65
C LEU A 137 -28.17 -16.86 -2.77
N THR A 138 -28.04 -18.17 -2.95
CA THR A 138 -28.75 -18.92 -4.00
C THR A 138 -30.27 -18.96 -3.83
N ASP A 139 -30.77 -18.67 -2.63
CA ASP A 139 -32.20 -18.56 -2.32
C ASP A 139 -32.77 -17.15 -2.57
N GLY A 140 -31.92 -16.19 -2.96
CA GLY A 140 -32.28 -14.82 -3.27
C GLY A 140 -32.05 -13.83 -2.13
N ASP A 141 -31.62 -14.28 -0.96
CA ASP A 141 -31.28 -13.40 0.15
C ASP A 141 -29.94 -12.68 -0.08
N THR A 142 -29.77 -11.51 0.52
CA THR A 142 -28.52 -10.73 0.46
C THR A 142 -28.04 -10.45 1.87
N LEU A 143 -26.78 -10.75 2.14
CA LEU A 143 -26.14 -10.48 3.43
C LEU A 143 -25.19 -9.30 3.32
N GLU A 144 -25.36 -8.32 4.20
CA GLU A 144 -24.38 -7.26 4.44
C GLU A 144 -23.36 -7.74 5.47
N VAL A 145 -22.11 -7.85 5.05
CA VAL A 145 -21.07 -8.51 5.83
C VAL A 145 -19.74 -7.77 5.78
N VAL A 146 -18.82 -8.19 6.65
CA VAL A 146 -17.40 -7.98 6.48
C VAL A 146 -16.80 -9.32 6.06
N LEU A 147 -16.25 -9.38 4.83
CA LEU A 147 -15.66 -10.61 4.30
C LEU A 147 -14.30 -10.88 4.93
N VAL A 148 -14.16 -12.05 5.53
CA VAL A 148 -12.91 -12.50 6.17
C VAL A 148 -12.13 -13.43 5.24
N GLU A 149 -12.81 -14.39 4.61
CA GLU A 149 -12.17 -15.39 3.75
C GLU A 149 -13.15 -15.96 2.72
N VAL A 150 -12.72 -16.11 1.47
CA VAL A 150 -13.47 -16.81 0.42
C VAL A 150 -12.58 -17.92 -0.15
N THR A 151 -13.06 -19.15 -0.06
CA THR A 151 -12.38 -20.33 -0.64
C THR A 151 -13.30 -21.05 -1.62
N LYS A 152 -12.78 -22.12 -2.26
CA LYS A 152 -13.59 -22.99 -3.11
C LYS A 152 -14.58 -23.87 -2.34
N GLU A 153 -14.54 -23.86 -1.01
CA GLU A 153 -15.36 -24.73 -0.16
C GLU A 153 -16.32 -23.93 0.73
N PHE A 154 -15.88 -22.78 1.24
CA PHE A 154 -16.63 -21.96 2.18
C PHE A 154 -16.34 -20.47 2.04
N VAL A 155 -17.23 -19.65 2.60
CA VAL A 155 -17.03 -18.24 2.90
C VAL A 155 -17.06 -18.02 4.41
N ARG A 156 -16.11 -17.25 4.94
CA ARG A 156 -16.10 -16.73 6.31
C ARG A 156 -16.37 -15.24 6.30
N PHE A 157 -17.24 -14.80 7.20
CA PHE A 157 -17.68 -13.42 7.28
C PHE A 157 -18.18 -13.09 8.68
N MET A 158 -18.32 -11.80 8.96
CA MET A 158 -19.05 -11.28 10.13
C MET A 158 -20.22 -10.44 9.61
N PHE A 159 -21.36 -10.42 10.29
CA PHE A 159 -22.41 -9.45 9.93
C PHE A 159 -21.90 -8.02 10.15
N TYR A 160 -22.31 -7.12 9.26
CA TYR A 160 -21.87 -5.74 9.34
C TYR A 160 -22.33 -5.09 10.66
N GLY A 161 -21.38 -4.61 11.47
CA GLY A 161 -21.64 -4.06 12.81
C GLY A 161 -21.65 -5.09 13.95
N GLU A 162 -21.43 -6.37 13.65
CA GLU A 162 -21.31 -7.45 14.63
C GLU A 162 -19.89 -8.04 14.67
N ASN A 163 -19.56 -8.74 15.75
CA ASN A 163 -18.23 -9.33 15.99
C ASN A 163 -18.24 -10.86 16.01
N GLU A 164 -19.32 -11.51 15.54
CA GLU A 164 -19.41 -12.96 15.48
C GLU A 164 -18.92 -13.47 14.12
N LEU A 165 -17.90 -14.34 14.15
CA LEU A 165 -17.36 -14.96 12.95
C LEU A 165 -18.22 -16.16 12.54
N LEU A 166 -18.80 -16.07 11.34
CA LEU A 166 -19.64 -17.09 10.75
C LEU A 166 -18.95 -17.77 9.57
N THR A 167 -19.35 -19.01 9.29
CA THR A 167 -18.87 -19.79 8.14
C THR A 167 -20.05 -20.39 7.41
N MET A 168 -20.07 -20.26 6.09
CA MET A 168 -21.10 -20.84 5.22
C MET A 168 -20.45 -21.62 4.08
N PRO A 169 -20.99 -22.78 3.65
CA PRO A 169 -20.52 -23.47 2.46
C PRO A 169 -20.71 -22.59 1.21
N ILE A 170 -19.70 -22.56 0.33
CA ILE A 170 -19.73 -21.72 -0.89
C ILE A 170 -20.88 -22.10 -1.83
N SER A 171 -21.38 -23.33 -1.72
CA SER A 171 -22.52 -23.83 -2.51
C SER A 171 -23.83 -23.08 -2.27
N LYS A 172 -23.93 -22.31 -1.18
CA LYS A 172 -25.08 -21.44 -0.87
C LYS A 172 -24.92 -20.02 -1.40
N VAL A 173 -23.76 -19.70 -1.96
CA VAL A 173 -23.42 -18.36 -2.45
C VAL A 173 -23.61 -18.33 -3.96
N GLN A 174 -24.36 -17.35 -4.44
CA GLN A 174 -24.53 -17.05 -5.85
C GLN A 174 -23.43 -16.10 -6.33
N GLU A 175 -23.26 -14.99 -5.63
CA GLU A 175 -22.33 -13.92 -6.01
C GLU A 175 -21.75 -13.26 -4.75
N ILE A 176 -20.51 -12.79 -4.82
CA ILE A 176 -19.91 -11.97 -3.77
C ILE A 176 -19.39 -10.69 -4.42
N GLU A 177 -19.93 -9.57 -3.95
CA GLU A 177 -19.52 -8.22 -4.33
C GLU A 177 -18.77 -7.59 -3.16
N ARG A 178 -17.52 -7.18 -3.40
CA ARG A 178 -16.75 -6.43 -2.42
C ARG A 178 -17.24 -5.00 -2.36
N ARG A 179 -17.00 -4.34 -1.23
CA ARG A 179 -17.37 -2.95 -0.97
C ARG A 179 -16.86 -1.89 -1.96
N ASP A 180 -15.90 -2.25 -2.82
CA ASP A 180 -15.40 -1.45 -3.94
C ASP A 180 -16.21 -1.67 -5.24
N GLY A 181 -17.31 -2.41 -5.18
CA GLY A 181 -18.16 -2.80 -6.30
C GLY A 181 -17.61 -3.95 -7.15
N LYS A 182 -16.47 -4.55 -6.76
CA LYS A 182 -15.87 -5.63 -7.53
C LYS A 182 -16.50 -6.98 -7.16
N ILE A 183 -17.06 -7.65 -8.16
CA ILE A 183 -17.48 -9.05 -8.04
C ILE A 183 -16.23 -9.93 -7.93
N ILE A 184 -16.12 -10.70 -6.84
CA ILE A 184 -15.00 -11.63 -6.59
C ILE A 184 -15.42 -13.09 -6.63
N TYR A 185 -16.72 -13.37 -6.69
CA TYR A 185 -17.27 -14.71 -6.88
C TYR A 185 -18.59 -14.59 -7.67
N PRO A 186 -18.84 -15.45 -8.68
CA PRO A 186 -17.93 -16.47 -9.19
C PRO A 186 -16.70 -15.84 -9.87
N ILE A 187 -15.53 -16.47 -9.72
CA ILE A 187 -14.31 -15.99 -10.41
C ILE A 187 -14.47 -16.31 -11.90
N LEU A 188 -14.78 -15.28 -12.70
CA LEU A 188 -14.76 -15.38 -14.16
C LEU A 188 -13.28 -15.36 -14.61
N TYR A 189 -12.81 -16.48 -15.17
CA TYR A 189 -11.49 -16.59 -15.81
C TYR A 189 -11.54 -16.06 -17.25
#